data_AF-A0A316Z1V5-F1
#
_entry.id   AF-A0A316Z1V5-F1
#
_cell.length_a   1.000
_cell.length_b   1.000
_cell.length_c   1.000
_cell.angle_alpha   90.00
_cell.angle_beta   90.00
_cell.angle_gamma   90.00
#
_symmetry.space_group_name_H-M   'P 1'
#
loop_
_entity.id
_entity.type
_entity.pdbx_description
1 polymer ?
#
loop_
_entity_poly.entity_id
_entity_poly.type
_entity_poly.pdbx_seq_one_letter_code
_entity_poly.pdbx_strand_id
1 'polypeptide(L)'
;MSHIYPDVRLDALRTLDVLLAAAPRAVAHGWDAHDTGAARVMAGYRDLLGLAQSANSTVASDLSAAAKVRLLSSLRSFVEAAASSARSDEAPKEDEAALRCPTWFFRPAFNSASVYDAFASAFTRASTPTLQLGQVPALLDATLAKPAGEGAWSNSDMQSSLSALQSSLAPAASASSSSSRASSKQTYASLFSSLAPLLLSSFLDSAPEAFSPSRDIAASSSGRTAAIPPLPLAAELCCVIVELTLVLWRAMGRCSQSGTGSGVEEEQAWRHLDSLLSKIDGYFPFSAFSSSSSSATNAGTSAPHPALAASDRRYAELSALHALHAPRAAGRSSKSLRGQQARLEQVQRHMRALLVDASSARFDWSAPLDSTSAPPPPPAATGSAVALEAAALVDLMPSLWLLLSQPRAECGEAEAEQSPQAVYADLLELWRTSRGETKRLTTHLLAFLSFAHTFPSYTSVFVPRPTALRRWIGMLPRHLWELGSKSPDASFVVLEVLRLYAVRCSSDELASPLEEGLRRAASAVGAVAAQ
;
A
#
# COMPACT_ATOMS: atom_id res chain seq x y z
N MET A 1 25.87 21.50 -6.27
CA MET A 1 26.01 20.14 -6.84
C MET A 1 26.84 20.09 -8.12
N SER A 2 27.02 21.19 -8.85
CA SER A 2 27.86 21.30 -10.06
C SER A 2 29.34 21.64 -9.79
N HIS A 3 29.83 21.48 -8.55
CA HIS A 3 31.20 21.84 -8.19
C HIS A 3 32.21 20.85 -8.81
N ILE A 4 33.42 21.30 -9.15
CA ILE A 4 34.44 20.42 -9.76
C ILE A 4 34.95 19.32 -8.82
N TYR A 5 35.06 19.61 -7.52
CA TYR A 5 35.48 18.64 -6.50
C TYR A 5 34.34 17.69 -6.09
N PRO A 6 34.55 16.35 -6.12
CA PRO A 6 33.55 15.37 -5.72
C PRO A 6 33.09 15.53 -4.27
N ASP A 7 33.99 15.83 -3.34
CA ASP A 7 33.64 15.96 -1.92
C ASP A 7 32.68 17.10 -1.65
N VAL A 8 32.91 18.27 -2.28
CA VAL A 8 32.00 19.42 -2.21
C VAL A 8 30.63 19.09 -2.79
N ARG A 9 30.58 18.26 -3.83
CA ARG A 9 29.30 17.77 -4.39
C ARG A 9 28.56 16.86 -3.42
N LEU A 10 29.27 15.98 -2.71
CA LEU A 10 28.69 15.10 -1.70
C LEU A 10 28.25 15.85 -0.43
N ASP A 11 28.94 16.91 -0.04
CA ASP A 11 28.51 17.77 1.08
C ASP A 11 27.27 18.59 0.73
N ALA A 12 27.12 19.00 -0.53
CA ALA A 12 25.89 19.63 -1.00
C ALA A 12 24.68 18.67 -0.88
N LEU A 13 24.86 17.36 -1.09
CA LEU A 13 23.81 16.37 -0.86
C LEU A 13 23.39 16.30 0.61
N ARG A 14 24.34 16.34 1.54
CA ARG A 14 24.02 16.35 2.99
C ARG A 14 23.17 17.56 3.36
N THR A 15 23.46 18.72 2.77
CA THR A 15 22.66 19.93 2.97
C THR A 15 21.25 19.74 2.40
N LEU A 16 21.15 19.13 1.22
CA LEU A 16 19.86 18.83 0.59
C LEU A 16 19.04 17.82 1.40
N ASP A 17 19.67 16.80 2.00
CA ASP A 17 19.02 15.82 2.87
C ASP A 17 18.41 16.49 4.10
N VAL A 18 19.12 17.45 4.71
CA VAL A 18 18.61 18.25 5.83
C VAL A 18 17.39 19.08 5.40
N LEU A 19 17.45 19.70 4.21
CA LEU A 19 16.31 20.45 3.66
C LEU A 19 15.12 19.55 3.33
N LEU A 20 15.36 18.35 2.80
CA LEU A 20 14.31 17.36 2.53
C LEU A 20 13.68 16.85 3.83
N ALA A 21 14.45 16.69 4.90
CA ALA A 21 13.92 16.33 6.21
C ALA A 21 13.07 17.47 6.83
N ALA A 22 13.47 18.73 6.63
CA ALA A 22 12.79 19.88 7.21
C ALA A 22 11.55 20.33 6.41
N ALA A 23 11.62 20.30 5.08
CA ALA A 23 10.59 20.83 4.19
C ALA A 23 10.48 20.02 2.88
N PRO A 24 10.12 18.72 2.96
CA PRO A 24 10.16 17.80 1.81
C PRO A 24 9.33 18.32 0.64
N ARG A 25 8.11 18.80 0.91
CA ARG A 25 7.21 19.32 -0.13
C ARG A 25 7.76 20.56 -0.81
N ALA A 26 8.28 21.52 -0.06
CA ALA A 26 8.80 22.77 -0.62
C ALA A 26 10.01 22.53 -1.55
N VAL A 27 10.86 21.55 -1.20
CA VAL A 27 12.05 21.20 -1.99
C VAL A 27 11.69 20.42 -3.25
N ALA A 28 10.70 19.55 -3.20
CA ALA A 28 10.37 18.63 -4.29
C ALA A 28 9.20 19.09 -5.19
N HIS A 29 8.46 20.13 -4.78
CA HIS A 29 7.30 20.64 -5.53
C HIS A 29 7.71 21.20 -6.90
N GLY A 30 6.98 20.80 -7.94
CA GLY A 30 7.19 21.26 -9.32
C GLY A 30 8.46 20.74 -9.98
N TRP A 31 9.05 19.65 -9.49
CA TRP A 31 10.26 19.04 -10.07
C TRP A 31 10.09 18.60 -11.54
N ASP A 32 8.85 18.37 -11.96
CA ASP A 32 8.44 18.00 -13.32
C ASP A 32 8.15 19.22 -14.21
N ALA A 33 8.04 20.41 -13.65
CA ALA A 33 7.86 21.66 -14.39
C ALA A 33 9.21 22.24 -14.83
N HIS A 34 9.24 22.83 -16.03
CA HIS A 34 10.41 23.54 -16.52
C HIS A 34 10.69 24.78 -15.64
N ASP A 35 11.98 25.05 -15.38
CA ASP A 35 12.49 26.22 -14.66
C ASP A 35 12.15 26.38 -13.17
N THR A 36 11.77 25.30 -12.46
CA THR A 36 11.64 25.33 -11.00
C THR A 36 12.96 25.04 -10.28
N GLY A 37 13.05 25.46 -9.01
CA GLY A 37 14.18 25.08 -8.14
C GLY A 37 14.30 23.56 -7.99
N ALA A 38 13.17 22.86 -7.86
CA ALA A 38 13.12 21.40 -7.76
C ALA A 38 13.60 20.70 -9.05
N ALA A 39 13.27 21.24 -10.23
CA ALA A 39 13.77 20.72 -11.49
C ALA A 39 15.30 20.86 -11.61
N ARG A 40 15.88 21.96 -11.11
CA ARG A 40 17.35 22.13 -11.02
C ARG A 40 17.99 21.16 -10.04
N VAL A 41 17.34 20.85 -8.92
CA VAL A 41 17.80 19.83 -7.98
C VAL A 41 17.81 18.46 -8.67
N MET A 42 16.74 18.10 -9.39
CA MET A 42 16.68 16.86 -10.15
C MET A 42 17.74 16.81 -11.26
N ALA A 43 17.97 17.91 -11.98
CA ALA A 43 19.07 18.01 -12.94
C ALA A 43 20.43 17.77 -12.26
N GLY A 44 20.65 18.35 -11.07
CA GLY A 44 21.84 18.11 -10.27
C GLY A 44 22.05 16.64 -9.90
N TYR A 45 20.99 15.91 -9.51
CA TYR A 45 21.08 14.46 -9.30
C TYR A 45 21.46 13.70 -10.57
N ARG A 46 20.85 14.06 -11.72
CA ARG A 46 21.16 13.44 -13.02
C ARG A 46 22.61 13.70 -13.42
N ASP A 47 23.13 14.90 -13.18
CA ASP A 47 24.52 15.27 -13.44
C ASP A 47 25.49 14.45 -12.56
N LEU A 48 25.19 14.31 -11.27
CA LEU A 48 25.99 13.49 -10.34
C LEU A 48 26.00 12.01 -10.72
N LEU A 49 24.87 11.51 -11.22
CA LEU A 49 24.71 10.15 -11.72
C LEU A 49 25.21 9.97 -13.16
N GLY A 50 25.79 11.01 -13.77
CA GLY A 50 26.30 10.94 -15.15
C GLY A 50 25.23 10.67 -16.22
N LEU A 51 23.96 10.95 -15.92
CA LEU A 51 22.83 10.72 -16.84
C LEU A 51 22.60 11.89 -17.80
N ALA A 52 23.23 13.03 -17.56
CA ALA A 52 23.14 14.17 -18.45
C ALA A 52 23.88 13.86 -19.76
N GLN A 53 23.20 14.03 -20.89
CA GLN A 53 23.71 13.77 -22.24
C GLN A 53 24.88 14.68 -22.68
N SER A 54 25.43 15.50 -21.79
CA SER A 54 26.65 16.26 -22.05
C SER A 54 27.83 15.28 -22.09
N ALA A 55 28.28 15.00 -23.32
CA ALA A 55 29.09 13.89 -23.80
C ALA A 55 30.41 13.50 -23.08
N ASN A 56 30.77 14.10 -21.92
CA ASN A 56 32.09 13.92 -21.30
C ASN A 56 32.08 13.52 -19.81
N SER A 57 30.96 13.06 -19.24
CA SER A 57 30.88 12.72 -17.80
C SER A 57 31.01 11.22 -17.53
N THR A 58 32.23 10.73 -17.31
CA THR A 58 32.53 9.38 -16.74
C THR A 58 32.34 9.33 -15.21
N VAL A 59 31.73 10.34 -14.60
CA VAL A 59 31.78 10.56 -13.14
C VAL A 59 31.01 9.49 -12.35
N ALA A 60 30.00 8.86 -12.93
CA ALA A 60 29.12 7.93 -12.22
C ALA A 60 29.77 6.56 -11.91
N SER A 61 30.68 6.08 -12.77
CA SER A 61 31.40 4.82 -12.54
C SER A 61 32.44 4.94 -11.43
N ASP A 62 32.96 6.15 -11.19
CA ASP A 62 34.05 6.40 -10.23
C ASP A 62 33.56 6.76 -8.81
N LEU A 63 32.25 6.84 -8.58
CA LEU A 63 31.72 7.08 -7.24
C LEU A 63 31.98 5.88 -6.33
N SER A 64 32.54 6.12 -5.14
CA SER A 64 32.65 5.10 -4.10
C SER A 64 31.27 4.53 -3.75
N ALA A 65 31.21 3.27 -3.30
CA ALA A 65 29.95 2.64 -2.92
C ALA A 65 29.19 3.47 -1.85
N ALA A 66 29.90 4.11 -0.93
CA ALA A 66 29.30 4.97 0.10
C ALA A 66 28.71 6.26 -0.47
N ALA A 67 29.36 6.84 -1.49
CA ALA A 67 28.83 7.97 -2.22
C ALA A 67 27.56 7.59 -3.01
N LYS A 68 27.56 6.40 -3.65
CA LYS A 68 26.39 5.87 -4.37
C LYS A 68 25.20 5.64 -3.44
N VAL A 69 25.41 5.00 -2.28
CA VAL A 69 24.35 4.81 -1.27
C VAL A 69 23.75 6.16 -0.87
N ARG A 70 24.57 7.14 -0.49
CA ARG A 70 24.08 8.46 -0.07
C ARG A 70 23.30 9.16 -1.18
N LEU A 71 23.85 9.17 -2.40
CA LEU A 71 23.23 9.80 -3.56
C LEU A 71 21.87 9.17 -3.90
N LEU A 72 21.77 7.85 -3.92
CA LEU A 72 20.53 7.14 -4.23
C LEU A 72 19.49 7.26 -3.10
N SER A 73 19.91 7.26 -1.83
CA SER A 73 19.02 7.49 -0.67
C SER A 73 18.46 8.91 -0.65
N SER A 74 19.29 9.90 -0.99
CA SER A 74 18.91 11.30 -1.12
C SER A 74 17.91 11.48 -2.27
N LEU A 75 18.20 10.88 -3.43
CA LEU A 75 17.28 10.85 -4.58
C LEU A 75 15.96 10.16 -4.24
N ARG A 76 15.98 9.02 -3.52
CA ARG A 76 14.78 8.33 -3.06
C ARG A 76 13.91 9.27 -2.23
N SER A 77 14.49 9.95 -1.25
CA SER A 77 13.78 10.87 -0.37
C SER A 77 13.18 12.05 -1.15
N PHE A 78 13.91 12.57 -2.14
CA PHE A 78 13.42 13.60 -3.05
C PHE A 78 12.22 13.14 -3.89
N VAL A 79 12.30 11.95 -4.50
CA VAL A 79 11.21 11.38 -5.32
C VAL A 79 9.99 11.05 -4.46
N GLU A 80 10.19 10.56 -3.24
CA GLU A 80 9.12 10.26 -2.28
C GLU A 80 8.38 11.54 -1.85
N ALA A 81 9.13 12.62 -1.59
CA ALA A 81 8.58 13.94 -1.33
C ALA A 81 7.81 14.50 -2.54
N ALA A 82 8.36 14.36 -3.75
CA ALA A 82 7.71 14.77 -4.99
C ALA A 82 6.38 14.04 -5.22
N ALA A 83 6.38 12.71 -5.06
CA ALA A 83 5.21 11.87 -5.24
C ALA A 83 4.11 12.15 -4.19
N SER A 84 4.51 12.63 -3.01
CA SER A 84 3.59 13.04 -1.94
C SER A 84 3.01 14.44 -2.17
N SER A 85 3.79 15.34 -2.77
CA SER A 85 3.38 16.72 -3.07
C SER A 85 2.27 16.79 -4.13
N ALA A 86 2.28 15.88 -5.10
CA ALA A 86 1.27 15.81 -6.18
C ALA A 86 -0.18 15.59 -5.69
N ARG A 87 -0.41 15.33 -4.40
CA ARG A 87 -1.73 15.07 -3.81
C ARG A 87 -2.40 16.28 -3.15
N SER A 88 -1.68 17.37 -2.84
CA SER A 88 -2.12 18.34 -1.83
C SER A 88 -2.59 19.71 -2.36
N ASP A 89 -3.46 19.77 -3.36
CA ASP A 89 -4.24 21.01 -3.61
C ASP A 89 -5.42 21.15 -2.61
N GLU A 90 -5.80 20.08 -1.91
CA GLU A 90 -6.82 20.09 -0.86
C GLU A 90 -6.28 19.34 0.37
N ALA A 91 -5.65 20.05 1.32
CA ALA A 91 -4.97 19.43 2.45
C ALA A 91 -5.85 19.33 3.71
N PRO A 92 -6.25 18.12 4.15
CA PRO A 92 -6.50 17.81 5.56
C PRO A 92 -5.19 17.59 6.32
N LYS A 93 -5.22 17.72 7.65
CA LYS A 93 -4.06 17.68 8.57
C LYS A 93 -3.19 16.41 8.39
N GLU A 94 -1.88 16.59 8.40
CA GLU A 94 -0.86 15.60 8.01
C GLU A 94 -0.80 14.34 8.89
N ASP A 95 -1.17 14.44 10.16
CA ASP A 95 -1.04 13.33 11.12
C ASP A 95 -2.05 12.19 10.87
N GLU A 96 -3.20 12.47 10.24
CA GLU A 96 -4.25 11.48 9.99
C GLU A 96 -4.09 10.78 8.63
N ALA A 97 -3.29 11.34 7.73
CA ALA A 97 -3.09 10.83 6.38
C ALA A 97 -2.06 9.69 6.30
N ALA A 98 -1.10 9.65 7.23
CA ALA A 98 0.06 8.77 7.17
C ALA A 98 -0.28 7.26 7.26
N LEU A 99 -1.43 6.90 7.84
CA LEU A 99 -1.86 5.51 8.02
C LEU A 99 -3.15 5.18 7.26
N ARG A 100 -3.55 6.02 6.29
CA ARG A 100 -4.69 5.65 5.44
C ARG A 100 -4.33 4.43 4.62
N CYS A 101 -5.19 3.42 4.68
CA CYS A 101 -5.11 2.22 3.87
C CYS A 101 -4.96 2.62 2.38
N PRO A 102 -3.80 2.37 1.74
CA PRO A 102 -3.65 2.69 0.33
C PRO A 102 -4.62 1.83 -0.47
N THR A 103 -5.44 2.46 -1.29
CA THR A 103 -6.40 1.76 -2.16
C THR A 103 -6.02 1.85 -3.64
N TRP A 104 -5.04 2.68 -3.98
CA TRP A 104 -4.68 3.02 -5.37
C TRP A 104 -4.32 1.80 -6.22
N PHE A 105 -3.78 0.74 -5.61
CA PHE A 105 -3.41 -0.50 -6.32
C PHE A 105 -4.63 -1.35 -6.74
N PHE A 106 -5.82 -1.09 -6.19
CA PHE A 106 -7.07 -1.71 -6.65
C PHE A 106 -7.62 -1.07 -7.91
N ARG A 107 -7.12 0.10 -8.32
CA ARG A 107 -7.63 0.84 -9.48
C ARG A 107 -7.70 -0.01 -10.77
N PRO A 108 -6.73 -0.87 -11.11
CA PRO A 108 -6.81 -1.75 -12.28
C PRO A 108 -7.92 -2.82 -12.21
N ALA A 109 -8.50 -3.04 -11.02
CA ALA A 109 -9.61 -3.97 -10.81
C ALA A 109 -10.95 -3.42 -11.32
N PHE A 110 -11.00 -2.14 -11.70
CA PHE A 110 -12.20 -1.47 -12.18
C PHE A 110 -12.05 -1.13 -13.67
N ASN A 111 -13.17 -1.18 -14.39
CA ASN A 111 -13.21 -0.82 -15.81
C ASN A 111 -12.93 0.67 -16.09
N SER A 112 -13.09 1.54 -15.09
CA SER A 112 -12.91 2.98 -15.20
C SER A 112 -12.30 3.55 -13.93
N ALA A 113 -11.37 4.49 -14.11
CA ALA A 113 -10.77 5.26 -13.03
C ALA A 113 -11.81 6.05 -12.22
N SER A 114 -12.80 6.66 -12.88
CA SER A 114 -13.83 7.45 -12.20
C SER A 114 -14.70 6.59 -11.26
N VAL A 115 -14.96 5.34 -11.63
CA VAL A 115 -15.74 4.41 -10.81
C VAL A 115 -14.93 3.95 -9.61
N TYR A 116 -13.64 3.67 -9.81
CA TYR A 116 -12.73 3.42 -8.70
C TYR A 116 -12.67 4.64 -7.74
N ASP A 117 -12.57 5.86 -8.24
CA ASP A 117 -12.51 7.06 -7.41
C ASP A 117 -13.83 7.27 -6.65
N ALA A 118 -14.98 7.01 -7.29
CA ALA A 118 -16.29 7.01 -6.63
C ALA A 118 -16.35 5.96 -5.51
N PHE A 119 -15.88 4.74 -5.78
CA PHE A 119 -15.78 3.67 -4.78
C PHE A 119 -14.85 4.04 -3.62
N ALA A 120 -13.62 4.47 -3.89
CA ALA A 120 -12.66 4.88 -2.87
C ALA A 120 -13.19 6.07 -2.05
N SER A 121 -13.89 7.02 -2.69
CA SER A 121 -14.51 8.15 -2.00
C SER A 121 -15.62 7.71 -1.05
N ALA A 122 -16.36 6.64 -1.36
CA ALA A 122 -17.37 6.10 -0.47
C ALA A 122 -16.77 5.60 0.86
N PHE A 123 -15.55 5.06 0.84
CA PHE A 123 -14.81 4.67 2.06
C PHE A 123 -14.13 5.84 2.76
N THR A 124 -13.82 6.93 2.03
CA THR A 124 -13.06 8.06 2.57
C THR A 124 -13.96 9.16 3.16
N ARG A 125 -15.17 9.38 2.61
CA ARG A 125 -16.12 10.41 3.07
C ARG A 125 -16.58 10.24 4.52
N ALA A 126 -16.32 9.08 5.08
CA ALA A 126 -16.73 8.74 6.41
C ALA A 126 -15.86 9.49 7.46
N SER A 127 -14.56 9.74 7.23
CA SER A 127 -13.64 10.13 8.31
C SER A 127 -13.89 11.47 9.02
N THR A 128 -14.73 12.38 8.51
CA THR A 128 -15.05 13.62 9.24
C THR A 128 -16.40 14.22 8.82
N PRO A 129 -17.53 13.76 9.40
CA PRO A 129 -18.54 14.72 9.78
C PRO A 129 -17.96 15.43 11.01
N THR A 130 -17.06 16.40 10.81
CA THR A 130 -16.99 17.50 11.75
C THR A 130 -18.30 18.26 11.54
N LEU A 131 -19.39 17.68 12.07
CA LEU A 131 -20.54 18.44 12.47
C LEU A 131 -19.97 19.42 13.47
N GLN A 132 -19.58 20.60 12.99
CA GLN A 132 -19.36 21.73 13.84
C GLN A 132 -20.70 21.94 14.54
N LEU A 133 -20.82 21.36 15.73
CA LEU A 133 -22.00 21.42 16.59
C LEU A 133 -22.31 22.87 17.04
N GLY A 134 -21.64 23.87 16.46
CA GLY A 134 -21.83 25.30 16.67
C GLY A 134 -22.31 26.09 15.45
N GLN A 135 -22.53 25.47 14.28
CA GLN A 135 -23.11 26.14 13.10
C GLN A 135 -24.42 25.49 12.59
N VAL A 136 -25.19 24.91 13.51
CA VAL A 136 -26.63 24.72 13.29
C VAL A 136 -27.42 25.65 14.23
N PRO A 137 -27.39 26.98 14.07
CA PRO A 137 -28.52 27.80 14.44
C PRO A 137 -29.51 27.83 13.26
N ALA A 138 -30.76 27.46 13.55
CA ALA A 138 -31.98 27.79 12.79
C ALA A 138 -32.55 26.84 11.70
N LEU A 139 -31.84 25.83 11.17
CA LEU A 139 -32.44 24.95 10.14
C LEU A 139 -33.11 23.66 10.66
N LEU A 140 -32.72 23.18 11.85
CA LEU A 140 -33.39 22.02 12.47
C LEU A 140 -34.65 22.37 13.27
N ASP A 141 -34.88 23.66 13.56
CA ASP A 141 -36.07 24.12 14.30
C ASP A 141 -37.30 24.33 13.39
N ALA A 142 -37.12 24.28 12.07
CA ALA A 142 -38.20 24.49 11.10
C ALA A 142 -38.81 23.19 10.54
N THR A 143 -38.23 22.01 10.78
CA THR A 143 -38.62 20.78 10.06
C THR A 143 -39.03 19.58 10.93
N LEU A 144 -38.98 19.67 12.25
CA LEU A 144 -39.34 18.55 13.14
C LEU A 144 -40.57 18.77 14.03
N ALA A 145 -41.37 19.81 13.76
CA ALA A 145 -42.63 20.03 14.48
C ALA A 145 -43.82 20.31 13.54
N LYS A 146 -44.17 19.34 12.68
CA LYS A 146 -45.57 19.09 12.31
C LYS A 146 -45.72 17.77 11.54
N PRO A 147 -46.56 16.82 12.01
CA PRO A 147 -46.90 15.64 11.23
C PRO A 147 -47.67 16.05 9.98
N ALA A 148 -47.45 15.25 8.93
CA ALA A 148 -47.99 15.38 7.59
C ALA A 148 -49.47 15.77 7.53
N GLY A 149 -49.74 16.82 6.77
CA GLY A 149 -51.07 17.22 6.32
C GLY A 149 -50.94 18.39 5.36
N GLU A 150 -51.03 18.11 4.05
CA GLU A 150 -51.25 19.09 2.98
C GLU A 150 -50.16 20.16 2.80
N GLY A 151 -48.95 19.73 2.41
CA GLY A 151 -47.94 20.62 1.86
C GLY A 151 -47.54 20.15 0.46
N ALA A 152 -48.18 20.67 -0.57
CA ALA A 152 -47.77 20.46 -1.96
C ALA A 152 -46.34 21.02 -2.12
N TRP A 153 -45.38 20.15 -2.43
CA TRP A 153 -44.04 20.58 -2.82
C TRP A 153 -44.19 21.38 -4.11
N SER A 154 -44.06 22.70 -4.02
CA SER A 154 -44.18 23.54 -5.20
C SER A 154 -42.98 23.26 -6.10
N ASN A 155 -43.21 23.15 -7.41
CA ASN A 155 -42.14 22.94 -8.38
C ASN A 155 -41.09 24.07 -8.31
N SER A 156 -41.50 25.26 -7.83
CA SER A 156 -40.61 26.39 -7.55
C SER A 156 -39.63 26.13 -6.40
N ASP A 157 -40.00 25.40 -5.35
CA ASP A 157 -39.09 25.09 -4.24
C ASP A 157 -38.03 24.06 -4.65
N MET A 158 -38.40 23.15 -5.56
CA MET A 158 -37.45 22.19 -6.14
C MET A 158 -36.49 22.87 -7.13
N GLN A 159 -36.98 23.82 -7.93
CA GLN A 159 -36.14 24.62 -8.84
C GLN A 159 -35.25 25.62 -8.11
N SER A 160 -35.69 26.22 -7.00
CA SER A 160 -34.86 27.12 -6.18
C SER A 160 -33.73 26.35 -5.50
N SER A 161 -34.01 25.13 -5.02
CA SER A 161 -32.99 24.24 -4.45
C SER A 161 -31.96 23.78 -5.51
N LEU A 162 -32.42 23.46 -6.73
CA LEU A 162 -31.56 23.07 -7.85
C LEU A 162 -30.69 24.22 -8.34
N SER A 163 -31.24 25.42 -8.46
CA SER A 163 -30.50 26.61 -8.90
C SER A 163 -29.50 27.09 -7.84
N ALA A 164 -29.84 26.98 -6.55
CA ALA A 164 -28.90 27.21 -5.45
C ALA A 164 -27.71 26.23 -5.50
N LEU A 165 -27.98 24.94 -5.75
CA LEU A 165 -26.91 23.95 -6.00
C LEU A 165 -26.08 24.32 -7.23
N GLN A 166 -26.73 24.71 -8.34
CA GLN A 166 -26.05 25.08 -9.59
C GLN A 166 -25.14 26.31 -9.42
N SER A 167 -25.55 27.28 -8.61
CA SER A 167 -24.74 28.46 -8.28
C SER A 167 -23.59 28.14 -7.31
N SER A 168 -23.77 27.20 -6.39
CA SER A 168 -22.70 26.71 -5.51
C SER A 168 -21.64 25.88 -6.25
N LEU A 169 -22.01 25.30 -7.39
CA LEU A 169 -21.12 24.57 -8.30
C LEU A 169 -20.37 25.50 -9.29
N ALA A 170 -20.72 26.80 -9.34
CA ALA A 170 -20.31 27.70 -10.43
C ALA A 170 -18.97 28.45 -10.30
N PRO A 171 -18.13 28.30 -9.26
CA PRO A 171 -16.72 28.71 -9.36
C PRO A 171 -15.75 27.55 -9.06
N ALA A 172 -15.88 26.43 -9.78
CA ALA A 172 -14.83 25.40 -9.85
C ALA A 172 -14.32 25.16 -11.29
N ALA A 173 -14.94 25.78 -12.30
CA ALA A 173 -14.64 25.52 -13.70
C ALA A 173 -13.57 26.44 -14.32
N SER A 174 -13.00 27.40 -13.57
CA SER A 174 -12.10 28.43 -14.12
C SER A 174 -10.63 28.33 -13.67
N ALA A 175 -10.21 27.21 -13.08
CA ALA A 175 -8.80 26.90 -12.84
C ALA A 175 -8.30 25.94 -13.92
N SER A 176 -7.97 26.48 -15.10
CA SER A 176 -7.35 25.78 -16.21
C SER A 176 -5.87 25.46 -15.93
N SER A 177 -5.61 24.56 -14.96
CA SER A 177 -4.32 23.92 -14.66
C SER A 177 -4.34 22.41 -14.96
N SER A 178 -5.38 21.92 -15.63
CA SER A 178 -5.64 20.48 -15.84
C SER A 178 -4.71 19.78 -16.83
N SER A 179 -3.82 20.49 -17.54
CA SER A 179 -2.86 19.88 -18.47
C SER A 179 -1.56 19.38 -17.83
N SER A 180 -1.28 19.67 -16.54
CA SER A 180 0.01 19.31 -15.91
C SER A 180 0.09 17.89 -15.34
N ARG A 181 -1.03 17.22 -15.08
CA ARG A 181 -1.00 15.90 -14.42
C ARG A 181 -0.66 14.73 -15.36
N ALA A 182 -0.87 14.89 -16.67
CA ALA A 182 -0.51 13.87 -17.64
C ALA A 182 1.02 13.81 -17.87
N SER A 183 1.73 14.92 -17.70
CA SER A 183 3.19 14.95 -17.86
C SER A 183 3.93 14.23 -16.73
N SER A 184 3.42 14.24 -15.50
CA SER A 184 4.15 13.69 -14.35
C SER A 184 4.43 12.18 -14.47
N LYS A 185 3.47 11.39 -14.98
CA LYS A 185 3.65 9.93 -15.18
C LYS A 185 4.81 9.66 -16.14
N GLN A 186 4.85 10.40 -17.26
CA GLN A 186 5.90 10.29 -18.27
C GLN A 186 7.25 10.76 -17.70
N THR A 187 7.27 11.80 -16.88
CA THR A 187 8.50 12.26 -16.21
C THR A 187 9.07 11.17 -15.28
N TYR A 188 8.24 10.44 -14.52
CA TYR A 188 8.73 9.31 -13.71
C TYR A 188 9.20 8.13 -14.58
N ALA A 189 8.48 7.80 -15.65
CA ALA A 189 8.84 6.70 -16.56
C ALA A 189 10.17 6.97 -17.30
N SER A 190 10.36 8.20 -17.77
CA SER A 190 11.60 8.65 -18.41
C SER A 190 12.76 8.71 -17.40
N LEU A 191 12.51 9.19 -16.18
CA LEU A 191 13.49 9.15 -15.10
C LEU A 191 13.93 7.72 -14.78
N PHE A 192 12.98 6.80 -14.60
CA PHE A 192 13.29 5.39 -14.35
C PHE A 192 14.07 4.77 -15.52
N SER A 193 13.63 4.98 -16.76
CA SER A 193 14.32 4.47 -17.95
C SER A 193 15.77 4.99 -18.04
N SER A 194 16.01 6.25 -17.64
CA SER A 194 17.37 6.79 -17.58
C SER A 194 18.22 6.21 -16.45
N LEU A 195 17.60 5.89 -15.31
CA LEU A 195 18.30 5.33 -14.14
C LEU A 195 18.54 3.83 -14.24
N ALA A 196 17.67 3.09 -14.94
CA ALA A 196 17.62 1.65 -14.89
C ALA A 196 18.96 0.95 -15.24
N PRO A 197 19.73 1.38 -16.27
CA PRO A 197 21.04 0.78 -16.53
C PRO A 197 22.02 0.93 -15.36
N LEU A 198 22.02 2.09 -14.69
CA LEU A 198 22.88 2.39 -13.54
C LEU A 198 22.45 1.62 -12.30
N LEU A 199 21.14 1.52 -12.05
CA LEU A 199 20.61 0.72 -10.95
C LEU A 199 20.93 -0.75 -11.12
N LEU A 200 20.79 -1.27 -12.36
CA LEU A 200 21.10 -2.65 -12.69
C LEU A 200 22.59 -2.97 -12.54
N SER A 201 23.48 -2.14 -13.10
CA SER A 201 24.92 -2.37 -12.96
C SER A 201 25.37 -2.29 -11.51
N SER A 202 24.93 -1.25 -10.78
CA SER A 202 25.29 -1.07 -9.36
C SER A 202 24.78 -2.22 -8.49
N PHE A 203 23.59 -2.75 -8.79
CA PHE A 203 23.07 -3.94 -8.10
C PHE A 203 23.91 -5.18 -8.42
N LEU A 204 24.21 -5.45 -9.69
CA LEU A 204 24.99 -6.63 -10.09
C LEU A 204 26.43 -6.60 -9.56
N ASP A 205 27.03 -5.41 -9.44
CA ASP A 205 28.37 -5.25 -8.87
C ASP A 205 28.38 -5.52 -7.35
N SER A 206 27.31 -5.14 -6.65
CA SER A 206 27.24 -5.20 -5.17
C SER A 206 26.61 -6.48 -4.64
N ALA A 207 25.67 -7.09 -5.37
CA ALA A 207 24.87 -8.22 -4.90
C ALA A 207 25.70 -9.47 -4.56
N PRO A 208 26.72 -9.89 -5.35
CA PRO A 208 27.56 -11.03 -4.99
C PRO A 208 28.30 -10.83 -3.66
N GLU A 209 28.82 -9.63 -3.39
CA GLU A 209 29.50 -9.33 -2.12
C GLU A 209 28.50 -9.26 -0.95
N ALA A 210 27.32 -8.67 -1.19
CA ALA A 210 26.27 -8.50 -0.20
C ALA A 210 25.65 -9.83 0.26
N PHE A 211 25.48 -10.79 -0.65
CA PHE A 211 24.70 -12.01 -0.45
C PHE A 211 25.54 -13.29 -0.68
N SER A 212 26.84 -13.22 -0.39
CA SER A 212 27.70 -14.41 -0.43
C SER A 212 27.31 -15.39 0.70
N PRO A 213 27.10 -16.69 0.42
CA PRO A 213 26.66 -17.68 1.42
C PRO A 213 27.66 -17.89 2.56
N SER A 214 28.93 -17.53 2.34
CA SER A 214 30.00 -17.64 3.33
C SER A 214 30.05 -16.47 4.31
N ARG A 215 29.32 -15.38 4.06
CA ARG A 215 29.39 -14.15 4.87
C ARG A 215 28.20 -14.10 5.80
N ASP A 216 28.44 -14.39 7.08
CA ASP A 216 27.44 -14.19 8.11
C ASP A 216 27.30 -12.69 8.41
N ILE A 217 26.21 -12.10 7.94
CA ILE A 217 25.88 -10.68 8.13
C ILE A 217 25.74 -10.35 9.62
N ALA A 218 25.28 -11.32 10.43
CA ALA A 218 25.10 -11.13 11.87
C ALA A 218 26.41 -11.24 12.66
N ALA A 219 27.37 -12.06 12.21
CA ALA A 219 28.63 -12.28 12.92
C ALA A 219 29.63 -11.11 12.81
N SER A 220 29.52 -10.30 11.75
CA SER A 220 30.48 -9.22 11.44
C SER A 220 30.47 -8.06 12.46
N SER A 221 29.55 -8.06 13.43
CA SER A 221 29.36 -6.97 14.39
C SER A 221 29.83 -7.25 15.82
N SER A 222 30.68 -8.27 16.02
CA SER A 222 31.09 -8.79 17.34
C SER A 222 31.88 -7.84 18.26
N GLY A 223 31.75 -6.51 18.14
CA GLY A 223 32.54 -5.55 18.95
C GLY A 223 31.84 -4.28 19.43
N ARG A 224 30.54 -4.03 19.17
CA ARG A 224 29.87 -2.80 19.65
C ARG A 224 28.49 -3.08 20.24
N THR A 225 28.26 -2.50 21.42
CA THR A 225 27.02 -2.51 22.22
C THR A 225 25.82 -1.79 21.57
N ALA A 226 25.82 -1.58 20.25
CA ALA A 226 24.66 -1.03 19.55
C ALA A 226 23.61 -2.13 19.39
N ALA A 227 22.36 -1.84 19.74
CA ALA A 227 21.26 -2.80 19.74
C ALA A 227 20.94 -3.41 18.35
N ILE A 228 21.48 -2.85 17.26
CA ILE A 228 21.34 -3.36 15.89
C ILE A 228 22.67 -3.12 15.14
N PRO A 229 23.31 -4.16 14.58
CA PRO A 229 24.54 -3.99 13.83
C PRO A 229 24.30 -3.28 12.48
N PRO A 230 25.22 -2.42 12.01
CA PRO A 230 25.07 -1.79 10.69
C PRO A 230 25.19 -2.83 9.58
N LEU A 231 24.38 -2.66 8.53
CA LEU A 231 24.43 -3.51 7.33
C LEU A 231 25.77 -3.32 6.60
N PRO A 232 26.33 -4.37 5.96
CA PRO A 232 27.41 -4.19 5.00
C PRO A 232 26.98 -3.22 3.89
N LEU A 233 27.89 -2.35 3.48
CA LEU A 233 27.62 -1.28 2.52
C LEU A 233 27.05 -1.79 1.18
N ALA A 234 27.53 -2.94 0.71
CA ALA A 234 27.04 -3.58 -0.51
C ALA A 234 25.55 -4.00 -0.37
N ALA A 235 25.17 -4.54 0.79
CA ALA A 235 23.78 -4.91 1.06
C ALA A 235 22.88 -3.68 1.24
N GLU A 236 23.40 -2.62 1.86
CA GLU A 236 22.71 -1.33 1.99
C GLU A 236 22.42 -0.74 0.60
N LEU A 237 23.40 -0.76 -0.31
CA LEU A 237 23.23 -0.32 -1.69
C LEU A 237 22.15 -1.12 -2.42
N CYS A 238 22.14 -2.45 -2.30
CA CYS A 238 21.08 -3.29 -2.86
C CYS A 238 19.69 -2.92 -2.31
N CYS A 239 19.56 -2.69 -0.99
CA CYS A 239 18.29 -2.28 -0.37
C CYS A 239 17.82 -0.94 -0.91
N VAL A 240 18.70 0.05 -1.00
CA VAL A 240 18.38 1.40 -1.51
C VAL A 240 17.96 1.36 -2.97
N ILE A 241 18.57 0.50 -3.80
CA ILE A 241 18.17 0.31 -5.21
C ILE A 241 16.74 -0.24 -5.30
N VAL A 242 16.40 -1.27 -4.50
CA VAL A 242 15.03 -1.83 -4.46
C VAL A 242 14.03 -0.78 -3.99
N GLU A 243 14.37 -0.04 -2.93
CA GLU A 243 13.52 1.03 -2.39
C GLU A 243 13.28 2.16 -3.39
N LEU A 244 14.33 2.69 -4.02
CA LEU A 244 14.22 3.75 -5.01
C LEU A 244 13.38 3.31 -6.20
N THR A 245 13.60 2.07 -6.67
CA THR A 245 12.81 1.48 -7.76
C THR A 245 11.34 1.40 -7.38
N LEU A 246 11.04 0.94 -6.17
CA LEU A 246 9.66 0.89 -5.66
C LEU A 246 9.03 2.28 -5.56
N VAL A 247 9.75 3.28 -5.04
CA VAL A 247 9.23 4.64 -4.92
C VAL A 247 8.89 5.23 -6.29
N LEU A 248 9.78 5.06 -7.28
CA LEU A 248 9.53 5.48 -8.67
C LEU A 248 8.30 4.78 -9.24
N TRP A 249 8.17 3.47 -9.04
CA TRP A 249 7.05 2.70 -9.57
C TRP A 249 5.71 3.02 -8.89
N ARG A 250 5.72 3.23 -7.57
CA ARG A 250 4.57 3.74 -6.81
C ARG A 250 4.17 5.13 -7.32
N ALA A 251 5.12 6.02 -7.59
CA ALA A 251 4.84 7.35 -8.12
C ALA A 251 4.20 7.27 -9.52
N MET A 252 4.72 6.40 -10.40
CA MET A 252 4.13 6.12 -11.72
C MET A 252 2.69 5.59 -11.61
N GLY A 253 2.46 4.60 -10.74
CA GLY A 253 1.13 3.98 -10.56
C GLY A 253 0.09 4.91 -9.94
N ARG A 254 0.52 5.92 -9.17
CA ARG A 254 -0.36 6.94 -8.59
C ARG A 254 -0.79 8.01 -9.60
N CYS A 255 -0.02 8.23 -10.66
CA CYS A 255 -0.37 9.21 -11.68
C CYS A 255 -1.56 8.72 -12.52
N SER A 256 -2.61 9.54 -12.60
CA SER A 256 -3.89 9.16 -13.22
C SER A 256 -3.72 8.85 -14.71
N GLN A 257 -4.21 7.68 -15.16
CA GLN A 257 -4.16 7.22 -16.56
C GLN A 257 -5.17 7.95 -17.48
N SER A 258 -5.24 9.28 -17.40
CA SER A 258 -6.26 10.05 -18.11
C SER A 258 -5.97 10.30 -19.60
N GLY A 259 -4.91 9.73 -20.16
CA GLY A 259 -4.49 10.02 -21.54
C GLY A 259 -4.14 8.78 -22.32
N THR A 260 -4.58 8.73 -23.58
CA THR A 260 -4.13 7.80 -24.63
C THR A 260 -2.69 8.09 -25.10
N GLY A 261 -1.89 8.78 -24.27
CA GLY A 261 -0.55 9.24 -24.61
C GLY A 261 0.47 8.10 -24.62
N SER A 262 1.22 8.01 -25.71
CA SER A 262 2.45 7.25 -25.95
C SER A 262 2.84 6.22 -24.87
N GLY A 263 2.31 4.99 -24.97
CA GLY A 263 2.71 3.87 -24.11
C GLY A 263 4.15 3.36 -24.33
N VAL A 264 4.93 3.98 -25.21
CA VAL A 264 6.27 3.50 -25.59
C VAL A 264 7.27 3.65 -24.44
N GLU A 265 7.32 4.80 -23.78
CA GLU A 265 8.25 5.02 -22.65
C GLU A 265 7.87 4.18 -21.44
N GLU A 266 6.57 3.99 -21.19
CA GLU A 266 6.08 3.12 -20.12
C GLU A 266 6.42 1.66 -20.40
N GLU A 267 6.28 1.21 -21.64
CA GLU A 267 6.68 -0.14 -22.04
C GLU A 267 8.19 -0.34 -21.92
N GLN A 268 9.00 0.66 -22.29
CA GLN A 268 10.45 0.62 -22.11
C GLN A 268 10.83 0.56 -20.64
N ALA A 269 10.25 1.43 -19.80
CA ALA A 269 10.43 1.41 -18.36
C ALA A 269 10.03 0.04 -17.78
N TRP A 270 8.92 -0.53 -18.23
CA TRP A 270 8.48 -1.85 -17.81
C TRP A 270 9.49 -2.95 -18.18
N ARG A 271 10.03 -2.94 -19.41
CA ARG A 271 11.06 -3.91 -19.84
C ARG A 271 12.34 -3.79 -19.02
N HIS A 272 12.75 -2.57 -18.70
CA HIS A 272 13.89 -2.33 -17.82
C HIS A 272 13.65 -2.86 -16.40
N LEU A 273 12.44 -2.68 -15.87
CA LEU A 273 12.06 -3.24 -14.58
C LEU A 273 12.03 -4.77 -14.59
N ASP A 274 11.47 -5.40 -15.63
CA ASP A 274 11.48 -6.87 -15.77
C ASP A 274 12.90 -7.42 -15.77
N SER A 275 13.80 -6.77 -16.53
CA SER A 275 15.23 -7.10 -16.55
C SER A 275 15.88 -6.94 -15.18
N LEU A 276 15.62 -5.84 -14.47
CA LEU A 276 16.16 -5.60 -13.12
C LEU A 276 15.68 -6.70 -12.15
N LEU A 277 14.38 -6.93 -12.09
CA LEU A 277 13.79 -7.93 -11.20
C LEU A 277 14.28 -9.34 -11.52
N SER A 278 14.48 -9.68 -12.80
CA SER A 278 15.02 -10.99 -13.20
C SER A 278 16.42 -11.28 -12.63
N LYS A 279 17.21 -10.23 -12.38
CA LYS A 279 18.53 -10.34 -11.76
C LYS A 279 18.45 -10.34 -10.24
N ILE A 280 17.50 -9.60 -9.67
CA ILE A 280 17.25 -9.58 -8.23
C ILE A 280 16.67 -10.92 -7.74
N ASP A 281 15.85 -11.60 -8.56
CA ASP A 281 15.20 -12.89 -8.24
C ASP A 281 16.17 -13.93 -7.66
N GLY A 282 17.41 -14.00 -8.18
CA GLY A 282 18.43 -14.95 -7.72
C GLY A 282 18.91 -14.73 -6.29
N TYR A 283 18.63 -13.58 -5.69
CA TYR A 283 19.04 -13.20 -4.34
C TYR A 283 17.86 -13.07 -3.37
N PHE A 284 16.62 -13.24 -3.83
CA PHE A 284 15.44 -13.18 -2.96
C PHE A 284 15.16 -14.56 -2.33
N PRO A 285 14.70 -14.66 -1.06
CA PRO A 285 14.60 -13.60 -0.06
C PRO A 285 15.97 -13.19 0.50
N PHE A 286 16.20 -11.89 0.64
CA PHE A 286 17.44 -11.30 1.14
C PHE A 286 17.68 -11.65 2.62
N SER A 287 16.61 -11.78 3.41
CA SER A 287 16.72 -12.14 4.83
C SER A 287 17.26 -13.54 5.07
N ALA A 288 17.16 -14.47 4.11
CA ALA A 288 17.69 -15.83 4.26
C ALA A 288 19.21 -15.85 4.45
N PHE A 289 19.92 -14.85 3.92
CA PHE A 289 21.37 -14.69 4.10
C PHE A 289 21.77 -14.20 5.50
N SER A 290 20.81 -13.69 6.28
CA SER A 290 21.02 -13.31 7.68
C SER A 290 20.91 -14.50 8.65
N SER A 291 20.34 -15.62 8.21
CA SER A 291 19.95 -16.75 9.06
C SER A 291 20.70 -18.04 8.75
N SER A 292 21.60 -18.06 7.75
CA SER A 292 22.23 -19.29 7.25
C SER A 292 23.40 -19.83 8.08
N SER A 293 23.67 -19.27 9.26
CA SER A 293 24.77 -19.70 10.13
C SER A 293 24.39 -20.92 10.96
N SER A 294 24.61 -22.09 10.35
CA SER A 294 25.02 -23.36 10.96
C SER A 294 24.02 -24.15 11.84
N SER A 295 23.70 -25.36 11.34
CA SER A 295 23.62 -26.60 12.11
C SER A 295 22.65 -26.65 13.30
N ALA A 296 21.38 -26.91 13.00
CA ALA A 296 20.52 -27.98 13.52
C ALA A 296 20.45 -28.36 15.03
N THR A 297 21.20 -27.78 15.96
CA THR A 297 21.26 -28.34 17.33
C THR A 297 20.97 -27.38 18.47
N ASN A 298 20.89 -26.06 18.30
CA ASN A 298 20.40 -25.19 19.37
C ASN A 298 19.50 -24.07 18.83
N ALA A 299 18.22 -24.14 19.21
CA ALA A 299 17.09 -23.31 18.77
C ALA A 299 17.14 -21.86 19.30
N GLY A 300 18.24 -21.15 19.04
CA GLY A 300 18.27 -19.69 19.13
C GLY A 300 17.88 -19.11 17.77
N THR A 301 16.61 -18.78 17.57
CA THR A 301 16.12 -18.08 16.37
C THR A 301 16.77 -16.70 16.27
N SER A 302 17.86 -16.58 15.51
CA SER A 302 18.38 -15.26 15.16
C SER A 302 17.35 -14.58 14.27
N ALA A 303 16.71 -13.53 14.82
CA ALA A 303 15.75 -12.74 14.09
C ALA A 303 16.44 -12.13 12.85
N PRO A 304 15.80 -12.15 11.67
CA PRO A 304 16.38 -11.58 10.47
C PRO A 304 16.65 -10.09 10.64
N HIS A 305 17.72 -9.58 10.03
CA HIS A 305 18.04 -8.16 10.08
C HIS A 305 16.85 -7.32 9.55
N PRO A 306 16.35 -6.30 10.30
CA PRO A 306 15.12 -5.59 9.98
C PRO A 306 15.15 -4.89 8.62
N ALA A 307 16.30 -4.33 8.22
CA ALA A 307 16.46 -3.70 6.91
C ALA A 307 16.32 -4.69 5.73
N LEU A 308 16.83 -5.93 5.87
CA LEU A 308 16.70 -6.96 4.85
C LEU A 308 15.26 -7.48 4.78
N ALA A 309 14.62 -7.69 5.93
CA ALA A 309 13.21 -8.03 5.99
C ALA A 309 12.31 -6.93 5.38
N ALA A 310 12.65 -5.65 5.58
CA ALA A 310 11.98 -4.55 4.92
C ALA A 310 12.23 -4.55 3.39
N SER A 311 13.45 -4.87 2.95
CA SER A 311 13.78 -5.03 1.53
C SER A 311 12.99 -6.18 0.90
N ASP A 312 12.81 -7.31 1.60
CA ASP A 312 12.00 -8.43 1.14
C ASP A 312 10.54 -8.04 0.88
N ARG A 313 9.94 -7.28 1.82
CA ARG A 313 8.57 -6.76 1.66
C ARG A 313 8.46 -5.81 0.48
N ARG A 314 9.44 -4.91 0.31
CA ARG A 314 9.47 -3.97 -0.81
C ARG A 314 9.69 -4.66 -2.15
N TYR A 315 10.47 -5.73 -2.18
CA TYR A 315 10.64 -6.57 -3.35
C TYR A 315 9.36 -7.30 -3.73
N ALA A 316 8.67 -7.88 -2.74
CA ALA A 316 7.36 -8.50 -2.92
C ALA A 316 6.35 -7.50 -3.49
N GLU A 317 6.34 -6.27 -2.98
CA GLU A 317 5.48 -5.21 -3.48
C GLU A 317 5.84 -4.79 -4.90
N LEU A 318 7.12 -4.55 -5.18
CA LEU A 318 7.59 -4.16 -6.50
C LEU A 318 7.25 -5.22 -7.54
N SER A 319 7.46 -6.50 -7.21
CA SER A 319 7.09 -7.64 -8.05
C SER A 319 5.58 -7.67 -8.30
N ALA A 320 4.79 -7.34 -7.28
CA ALA A 320 3.34 -7.31 -7.41
C ALA A 320 2.86 -6.16 -8.31
N LEU A 321 3.41 -4.97 -8.12
CA LEU A 321 3.11 -3.82 -8.95
C LEU A 321 3.55 -4.03 -10.40
N HIS A 322 4.72 -4.64 -10.63
CA HIS A 322 5.18 -5.03 -11.95
C HIS A 322 4.18 -5.95 -12.66
N ALA A 323 3.62 -6.91 -11.92
CA ALA A 323 2.61 -7.82 -12.46
C ALA A 323 1.25 -7.15 -12.72
N LEU A 324 0.81 -6.27 -11.82
CA LEU A 324 -0.45 -5.51 -11.98
C LEU A 324 -0.40 -4.54 -13.15
N HIS A 325 0.77 -3.99 -13.48
CA HIS A 325 0.98 -3.07 -14.60
C HIS A 325 1.45 -3.76 -15.88
N ALA A 326 1.48 -5.10 -15.91
CA ALA A 326 1.90 -5.82 -17.10
C ALA A 326 0.99 -5.48 -18.29
N PRO A 327 1.54 -5.05 -19.44
CA PRO A 327 0.74 -4.75 -20.62
C PRO A 327 -0.06 -5.99 -21.01
N ARG A 328 -1.38 -5.82 -21.22
CA ARG A 328 -2.32 -6.91 -21.52
C ARG A 328 -1.96 -7.57 -22.86
N ALA A 329 -1.15 -8.63 -22.75
CA ALA A 329 -1.01 -9.84 -23.58
C ALA A 329 -0.81 -9.76 -25.10
N ALA A 330 -0.99 -8.63 -25.79
CA ALA A 330 -0.76 -8.55 -27.23
C ALA A 330 0.75 -8.53 -27.55
N GLY A 331 1.45 -9.66 -27.39
CA GLY A 331 2.84 -9.83 -27.85
C GLY A 331 3.88 -10.27 -26.82
N ARG A 332 3.49 -10.66 -25.59
CA ARG A 332 4.48 -11.12 -24.60
C ARG A 332 5.02 -12.51 -24.94
N SER A 333 6.35 -12.65 -24.93
CA SER A 333 7.01 -13.96 -25.06
C SER A 333 6.62 -14.88 -23.90
N SER A 334 6.35 -16.14 -24.21
CA SER A 334 6.04 -17.18 -23.22
C SER A 334 7.12 -17.33 -22.14
N LYS A 335 8.38 -16.99 -22.46
CA LYS A 335 9.50 -17.02 -21.50
C LYS A 335 9.36 -15.95 -20.41
N SER A 336 8.98 -14.71 -20.76
CA SER A 336 8.79 -13.63 -19.78
C SER A 336 7.61 -13.94 -18.85
N LEU A 337 6.52 -14.50 -19.39
CA LEU A 337 5.38 -14.92 -18.59
C LEU A 337 5.74 -16.02 -17.58
N ARG A 338 6.52 -17.02 -17.99
CA ARG A 338 7.00 -18.07 -17.07
C ARG A 338 7.92 -17.52 -15.98
N GLY A 339 8.85 -16.63 -16.33
CA GLY A 339 9.74 -15.98 -15.35
C GLY A 339 8.96 -15.16 -14.33
N GLN A 340 7.99 -14.37 -14.80
CA GLN A 340 7.09 -13.62 -13.94
C GLN A 340 6.28 -14.54 -13.02
N GLN A 341 5.74 -15.63 -13.53
CA GLN A 341 4.96 -16.58 -12.73
C GLN A 341 5.81 -17.22 -11.62
N ALA A 342 7.02 -17.69 -11.94
CA ALA A 342 7.95 -18.25 -10.95
C ALA A 342 8.31 -17.24 -9.84
N ARG A 343 8.53 -15.97 -10.21
CA ARG A 343 8.73 -14.87 -9.25
C ARG A 343 7.51 -14.69 -8.35
N LEU A 344 6.31 -14.68 -8.92
CA LEU A 344 5.07 -14.52 -8.15
C LEU A 344 4.85 -15.68 -7.18
N GLU A 345 5.14 -16.91 -7.57
CA GLU A 345 5.08 -18.07 -6.68
C GLU A 345 6.08 -17.96 -5.52
N GLN A 346 7.29 -17.44 -5.78
CA GLN A 346 8.28 -17.20 -4.74
C GLN A 346 7.84 -16.12 -3.75
N VAL A 347 7.31 -15.01 -4.26
CA VAL A 347 6.72 -13.94 -3.44
C VAL A 347 5.52 -14.47 -2.65
N GLN A 348 4.65 -15.28 -3.26
CA GLN A 348 3.51 -15.90 -2.61
C GLN A 348 3.93 -16.80 -1.44
N ARG A 349 4.93 -17.65 -1.65
CA ARG A 349 5.49 -18.52 -0.61
C ARG A 349 6.04 -17.70 0.56
N HIS A 350 6.82 -16.66 0.27
CA HIS A 350 7.38 -15.78 1.30
C HIS A 350 6.29 -15.04 2.08
N MET A 351 5.32 -14.44 1.39
CA MET A 351 4.23 -13.71 2.02
C MET A 351 3.35 -14.59 2.90
N ARG A 352 3.08 -15.81 2.47
CA ARG A 352 2.33 -16.78 3.28
C ARG A 352 3.09 -17.19 4.51
N ALA A 353 4.41 -17.42 4.42
CA ALA A 353 5.22 -17.64 5.60
C ALA A 353 5.07 -16.47 6.60
N LEU A 354 5.17 -15.22 6.12
CA LEU A 354 4.97 -14.05 6.98
C LEU A 354 3.56 -13.98 7.62
N LEU A 355 2.50 -14.29 6.87
CA LEU A 355 1.14 -14.29 7.39
C LEU A 355 0.91 -15.42 8.40
N VAL A 356 1.41 -16.62 8.09
CA VAL A 356 1.30 -17.81 8.93
C VAL A 356 2.08 -17.60 10.23
N ASP A 357 3.31 -17.08 10.16
CA ASP A 357 4.15 -16.78 11.33
C ASP A 357 3.51 -15.71 12.23
N ALA A 358 2.79 -14.75 11.64
CA ALA A 358 2.00 -13.76 12.38
C ALA A 358 0.69 -14.32 12.96
N SER A 359 0.22 -15.47 12.48
CA SER A 359 -1.01 -16.13 12.92
C SER A 359 -0.71 -17.34 13.82
N SER A 360 -0.87 -17.21 15.13
CA SER A 360 -0.47 -18.27 16.08
C SER A 360 -1.45 -19.46 16.20
N ALA A 361 -2.63 -19.43 15.55
CA ALA A 361 -3.59 -20.53 15.55
C ALA A 361 -4.54 -20.46 14.34
N ARG A 362 -4.71 -21.55 13.59
CA ARG A 362 -5.67 -21.58 12.46
C ARG A 362 -7.10 -21.76 12.96
N PHE A 363 -7.95 -20.80 12.65
CA PHE A 363 -9.40 -20.92 12.80
C PHE A 363 -10.02 -21.40 11.49
N ASP A 364 -10.88 -22.41 11.55
CA ASP A 364 -11.58 -22.89 10.35
C ASP A 364 -12.72 -21.95 9.96
N TRP A 365 -12.43 -21.02 9.06
CA TRP A 365 -13.38 -20.06 8.49
C TRP A 365 -14.45 -20.69 7.57
N SER A 366 -14.30 -21.97 7.22
CA SER A 366 -15.24 -22.68 6.35
C SER A 366 -16.34 -23.43 7.10
N ALA A 367 -16.18 -23.65 8.41
CA ALA A 367 -17.17 -24.32 9.23
C ALA A 367 -18.52 -23.56 9.27
N PRO A 368 -19.67 -24.26 9.19
CA PRO A 368 -21.00 -23.65 9.33
C PRO A 368 -21.15 -22.91 10.67
N LEU A 369 -21.85 -21.77 10.68
CA LEU A 369 -22.08 -21.00 11.93
C LEU A 369 -22.82 -21.80 13.01
N ASP A 370 -23.61 -22.80 12.62
CA ASP A 370 -24.42 -23.62 13.53
C ASP A 370 -23.63 -24.72 14.24
N SER A 371 -22.34 -24.89 13.93
CA SER A 371 -21.48 -25.76 14.74
C SER A 371 -21.22 -25.06 16.07
N THR A 372 -22.08 -25.32 17.06
CA THR A 372 -22.06 -24.80 18.45
C THR A 372 -20.80 -25.15 19.25
N SER A 373 -19.70 -25.58 18.62
CA SER A 373 -18.41 -25.67 19.29
C SER A 373 -18.03 -24.26 19.74
N ALA A 374 -18.11 -24.03 21.05
CA ALA A 374 -17.70 -22.78 21.67
C ALA A 374 -16.35 -22.36 21.09
N PRO A 375 -16.16 -21.06 20.75
CA PRO A 375 -14.89 -20.58 20.23
C PRO A 375 -13.81 -21.01 21.23
N PRO A 376 -12.78 -21.77 20.80
CA PRO A 376 -11.75 -22.22 21.70
C PRO A 376 -11.14 -20.98 22.39
N PRO A 377 -10.93 -21.02 23.71
CA PRO A 377 -10.32 -19.90 24.42
C PRO A 377 -8.99 -19.54 23.74
N PRO A 378 -8.65 -18.24 23.64
CA PRO A 378 -7.41 -17.83 23.02
C PRO A 378 -6.26 -18.59 23.72
N PRO A 379 -5.40 -19.30 22.97
CA PRO A 379 -4.28 -20.01 23.59
C PRO A 379 -3.47 -19.00 24.39
N ALA A 380 -3.12 -19.37 25.64
CA ALA A 380 -2.22 -18.57 26.45
C ALA A 380 -0.95 -18.29 25.63
N ALA A 381 -0.62 -17.00 25.47
CA ALA A 381 0.37 -16.49 24.51
C ALA A 381 1.82 -16.83 24.91
N THR A 382 2.16 -18.12 24.99
CA THR A 382 3.51 -18.59 25.33
C THR A 382 4.46 -18.65 24.12
N GLY A 383 3.98 -18.36 22.91
CA GLY A 383 4.81 -18.17 21.73
C GLY A 383 5.00 -16.69 21.41
N SER A 384 6.25 -16.23 21.35
CA SER A 384 6.62 -14.90 20.83
C SER A 384 6.46 -14.88 19.30
N ALA A 385 5.22 -14.98 18.81
CA ALA A 385 4.92 -14.75 17.40
C ALA A 385 5.29 -13.30 17.05
N VAL A 386 6.03 -13.11 15.96
CA VAL A 386 6.42 -11.78 15.49
C VAL A 386 5.16 -11.08 15.00
N ALA A 387 4.65 -10.13 15.79
CA ALA A 387 3.49 -9.36 15.40
C ALA A 387 3.80 -8.56 14.12
N LEU A 388 2.97 -8.72 13.09
CA LEU A 388 3.10 -7.95 11.86
C LEU A 388 2.75 -6.48 12.14
N GLU A 389 3.76 -5.61 11.98
CA GLU A 389 3.60 -4.17 12.14
C GLU A 389 2.65 -3.58 11.09
N ALA A 390 1.89 -2.55 11.46
CA ALA A 390 0.98 -1.85 10.57
C ALA A 390 1.65 -1.34 9.28
N ALA A 391 2.84 -0.74 9.40
CA ALA A 391 3.61 -0.27 8.25
C ALA A 391 4.01 -1.43 7.31
N ALA A 392 4.40 -2.57 7.88
CA ALA A 392 4.71 -3.77 7.10
C ALA A 392 3.48 -4.30 6.35
N LEU A 393 2.29 -4.25 6.96
CA LEU A 393 1.05 -4.62 6.30
C LEU A 393 0.75 -3.69 5.12
N VAL A 394 0.92 -2.37 5.29
CA VAL A 394 0.71 -1.37 4.23
C VAL A 394 1.58 -1.66 3.01
N ASP A 395 2.86 -1.96 3.23
CA ASP A 395 3.80 -2.33 2.15
C ASP A 395 3.39 -3.65 1.46
N LEU A 396 2.81 -4.60 2.20
CA LEU A 396 2.39 -5.89 1.65
C LEU A 396 1.05 -5.84 0.89
N MET A 397 0.27 -4.77 1.02
CA MET A 397 -1.09 -4.72 0.46
C MET A 397 -1.18 -4.95 -1.06
N PRO A 398 -0.33 -4.32 -1.92
CA PRO A 398 -0.40 -4.57 -3.36
C PRO A 398 -0.09 -6.02 -3.71
N SER A 399 0.82 -6.65 -2.95
CA SER A 399 1.14 -8.07 -3.12
C SER A 399 0.01 -8.96 -2.67
N LEU A 400 -0.62 -8.67 -1.54
CA LEU A 400 -1.82 -9.40 -1.08
C LEU A 400 -2.92 -9.33 -2.13
N TRP A 401 -3.18 -8.14 -2.66
CA TRP A 401 -4.15 -7.94 -3.73
C TRP A 401 -3.83 -8.73 -4.99
N LEU A 402 -2.56 -8.74 -5.41
CA LEU A 402 -2.16 -9.53 -6.57
C LEU A 402 -2.41 -11.02 -6.33
N LEU A 403 -2.00 -11.55 -5.18
CA LEU A 403 -2.21 -12.97 -4.83
C LEU A 403 -3.69 -13.35 -4.82
N LEU A 404 -4.55 -12.45 -4.33
CA LEU A 404 -6.00 -12.65 -4.35
C LEU A 404 -6.55 -12.60 -5.78
N SER A 405 -5.98 -11.77 -6.65
CA SER A 405 -6.45 -11.53 -8.02
C SER A 405 -5.88 -12.49 -9.07
N GLN A 406 -5.03 -13.44 -8.69
CA GLN A 406 -4.47 -14.38 -9.65
C GLN A 406 -5.59 -15.24 -10.27
N PRO A 407 -5.62 -15.40 -11.60
CA PRO A 407 -6.55 -16.32 -12.24
C PRO A 407 -6.26 -17.72 -11.71
N ARG A 408 -7.33 -18.46 -11.36
CA ARG A 408 -7.21 -19.84 -10.92
C ARG A 408 -6.65 -20.66 -12.08
N ALA A 409 -5.39 -21.07 -11.97
CA ALA A 409 -4.88 -22.12 -12.84
C ALA A 409 -5.73 -23.36 -12.55
N GLU A 410 -6.17 -24.06 -13.59
CA GLU A 410 -6.97 -25.29 -13.50
C GLU A 410 -6.14 -26.49 -12.96
N CYS A 411 -5.07 -26.21 -12.24
CA CYS A 411 -4.17 -27.22 -11.70
C CYS A 411 -4.81 -27.96 -10.51
N GLY A 412 -4.41 -29.23 -10.35
CA GLY A 412 -5.09 -30.24 -9.53
C GLY A 412 -5.12 -29.99 -8.02
N GLU A 413 -5.72 -30.92 -7.29
CA GLU A 413 -6.07 -30.82 -5.86
C GLU A 413 -4.91 -30.44 -4.92
N ALA A 414 -3.66 -30.75 -5.27
CA ALA A 414 -2.48 -30.37 -4.50
C ALA A 414 -2.25 -28.84 -4.42
N GLU A 415 -2.83 -28.07 -5.34
CA GLU A 415 -2.76 -26.60 -5.33
C GLU A 415 -3.92 -25.95 -4.54
N ALA A 416 -4.79 -26.74 -3.89
CA ALA A 416 -5.87 -26.20 -3.05
C ALA A 416 -5.34 -25.27 -1.95
N GLU A 417 -4.16 -25.58 -1.39
CA GLU A 417 -3.49 -24.71 -0.42
C GLU A 417 -3.13 -23.37 -1.03
N GLN A 418 -2.77 -23.28 -2.32
CA GLN A 418 -2.38 -22.06 -3.02
C GLN A 418 -3.55 -21.19 -3.49
N SER A 419 -4.78 -21.59 -3.18
CA SER A 419 -5.97 -20.84 -3.58
C SER A 419 -5.98 -19.40 -3.02
N PRO A 420 -6.53 -18.42 -3.76
CA PRO A 420 -6.71 -17.05 -3.26
C PRO A 420 -7.60 -17.02 -2.00
N GLN A 421 -8.45 -18.03 -1.83
CA GLN A 421 -9.28 -18.19 -0.64
C GLN A 421 -8.46 -18.53 0.61
N ALA A 422 -7.36 -19.28 0.47
CA ALA A 422 -6.45 -19.52 1.59
C ALA A 422 -5.76 -18.23 2.04
N VAL A 423 -5.30 -17.38 1.11
CA VAL A 423 -4.73 -16.06 1.44
C VAL A 423 -5.78 -15.17 2.14
N TYR A 424 -7.02 -15.19 1.67
CA TYR A 424 -8.11 -14.46 2.33
C TYR A 424 -8.40 -14.99 3.74
N ALA A 425 -8.37 -16.32 3.95
CA ALA A 425 -8.51 -16.92 5.27
C ALA A 425 -7.35 -16.55 6.20
N ASP A 426 -6.12 -16.53 5.70
CA ASP A 426 -4.93 -16.08 6.45
C ASP A 426 -5.06 -14.60 6.85
N LEU A 427 -5.63 -13.75 5.98
CA LEU A 427 -5.92 -12.35 6.31
C LEU A 427 -7.01 -12.19 7.38
N LEU A 428 -8.05 -13.00 7.33
CA LEU A 428 -9.08 -13.04 8.36
C LEU A 428 -8.52 -13.50 9.70
N GLU A 429 -7.59 -14.46 9.68
CA GLU A 429 -6.88 -14.92 10.87
C GLU A 429 -5.96 -13.84 11.44
N LEU A 430 -5.19 -13.16 10.57
CA LEU A 430 -4.39 -12.00 10.96
C LEU A 430 -5.26 -10.90 11.58
N TRP A 431 -6.44 -10.62 11.03
CA TRP A 431 -7.39 -9.67 11.61
C TRP A 431 -7.84 -10.09 13.02
N ARG A 432 -8.04 -11.40 13.24
CA ARG A 432 -8.47 -11.94 14.53
C ARG A 432 -7.39 -11.82 15.60
N THR A 433 -6.13 -12.11 15.25
CA THR A 433 -4.99 -12.09 16.19
C THR A 433 -4.37 -10.72 16.37
N SER A 434 -4.49 -9.83 15.38
CA SER A 434 -3.92 -8.49 15.41
C SER A 434 -4.61 -7.57 16.43
N ARG A 435 -3.94 -6.47 16.78
CA ARG A 435 -4.42 -5.44 17.70
C ARG A 435 -4.07 -4.05 17.17
N GLY A 436 -4.71 -3.02 17.72
CA GLY A 436 -4.41 -1.63 17.42
C GLY A 436 -4.51 -1.30 15.93
N GLU A 437 -3.48 -0.64 15.40
CA GLU A 437 -3.44 -0.12 14.04
C GLU A 437 -3.49 -1.22 12.97
N THR A 438 -2.77 -2.34 13.17
CA THR A 438 -2.80 -3.47 12.23
C THR A 438 -4.22 -4.02 12.10
N LYS A 439 -4.98 -4.09 13.20
CA LYS A 439 -6.39 -4.53 13.16
C LYS A 439 -7.29 -3.52 12.45
N ARG A 440 -7.05 -2.22 12.63
CA ARG A 440 -7.75 -1.15 11.90
C ARG A 440 -7.53 -1.27 10.38
N LEU A 441 -6.27 -1.39 9.97
CA LEU A 441 -5.89 -1.53 8.56
C LEU A 441 -6.43 -2.81 7.92
N THR A 442 -6.30 -3.96 8.61
CA THR A 442 -6.87 -5.22 8.12
C THR A 442 -8.39 -5.14 8.02
N THR A 443 -9.09 -4.49 8.97
CA THR A 443 -10.54 -4.26 8.88
C THR A 443 -10.89 -3.48 7.62
N HIS A 444 -10.17 -2.38 7.36
CA HIS A 444 -10.40 -1.56 6.16
C HIS A 444 -10.12 -2.34 4.87
N LEU A 445 -9.03 -3.11 4.83
CA LEU A 445 -8.69 -3.96 3.68
C LEU A 445 -9.77 -5.02 3.42
N LEU A 446 -10.18 -5.76 4.45
CA LEU A 446 -11.21 -6.79 4.34
C LEU A 446 -12.54 -6.20 3.90
N ALA A 447 -12.92 -5.04 4.42
CA ALA A 447 -14.07 -4.30 3.96
C ALA A 447 -13.94 -3.96 2.47
N PHE A 448 -12.82 -3.38 2.05
CA PHE A 448 -12.60 -3.03 0.66
C PHE A 448 -12.73 -4.24 -0.28
N LEU A 449 -12.11 -5.37 0.07
CA LEU A 449 -12.23 -6.64 -0.65
C LEU A 449 -13.66 -7.15 -0.72
N SER A 450 -14.39 -7.01 0.39
CA SER A 450 -15.77 -7.45 0.50
C SER A 450 -16.78 -6.58 -0.24
N PHE A 451 -16.48 -5.31 -0.49
CA PHE A 451 -17.39 -4.43 -1.21
C PHE A 451 -17.01 -4.26 -2.68
N ALA A 452 -15.74 -4.48 -3.06
CA ALA A 452 -15.28 -4.28 -4.43
C ALA A 452 -16.15 -5.05 -5.44
N HIS A 453 -16.47 -6.31 -5.17
CA HIS A 453 -17.28 -7.16 -6.05
C HIS A 453 -18.76 -6.75 -6.16
N THR A 454 -19.25 -5.87 -5.28
CA THR A 454 -20.64 -5.35 -5.36
C THR A 454 -20.78 -4.26 -6.42
N PHE A 455 -19.68 -3.73 -6.96
CA PHE A 455 -19.72 -2.75 -8.03
C PHE A 455 -19.77 -3.44 -9.39
N PRO A 456 -20.68 -3.04 -10.29
CA PRO A 456 -20.81 -3.64 -11.62
C PRO A 456 -19.57 -3.44 -12.50
N SER A 457 -18.75 -2.45 -12.18
CA SER A 457 -17.50 -2.13 -12.87
C SER A 457 -16.29 -2.95 -12.40
N TYR A 458 -16.46 -3.80 -11.38
CA TYR A 458 -15.38 -4.63 -10.86
C TYR A 458 -15.11 -5.80 -11.80
N THR A 459 -13.87 -5.93 -12.25
CA THR A 459 -13.44 -6.90 -13.26
C THR A 459 -12.43 -7.92 -12.75
N SER A 460 -12.01 -7.85 -11.47
CA SER A 460 -11.06 -8.81 -10.93
C SER A 460 -11.73 -10.16 -10.63
N VAL A 461 -10.94 -11.24 -10.67
CA VAL A 461 -11.39 -12.63 -10.47
C VAL A 461 -11.74 -12.91 -9.01
N PHE A 462 -11.18 -12.14 -8.08
CA PHE A 462 -11.36 -12.39 -6.66
C PHE A 462 -12.79 -12.09 -6.20
N VAL A 463 -13.45 -13.08 -5.60
CA VAL A 463 -14.71 -12.94 -4.88
C VAL A 463 -14.57 -13.62 -3.51
N PRO A 464 -14.81 -12.93 -2.39
CA PRO A 464 -14.69 -13.53 -1.07
C PRO A 464 -15.75 -14.61 -0.85
N ARG A 465 -15.40 -15.69 -0.13
CA ARG A 465 -16.37 -16.73 0.24
C ARG A 465 -17.47 -16.15 1.15
N PRO A 466 -18.76 -16.39 0.84
CA PRO A 466 -19.87 -15.81 1.59
C PRO A 466 -19.92 -16.30 3.04
N THR A 467 -19.54 -17.55 3.32
CA THR A 467 -19.54 -18.12 4.68
C THR A 467 -18.50 -17.44 5.59
N ALA A 468 -17.26 -17.34 5.12
CA ALA A 468 -16.19 -16.65 5.83
C ALA A 468 -16.52 -15.17 6.04
N LEU A 469 -17.10 -14.53 5.02
CA LEU A 469 -17.51 -13.13 5.10
C LEU A 469 -18.63 -12.91 6.12
N ARG A 470 -19.70 -13.71 6.09
CA ARG A 470 -20.80 -13.64 7.07
C ARG A 470 -20.28 -13.79 8.50
N ARG A 471 -19.36 -14.73 8.71
CA ARG A 471 -18.75 -14.95 10.02
C ARG A 471 -17.93 -13.75 10.48
N TRP A 472 -17.11 -13.18 9.59
CA TRP A 472 -16.33 -11.98 9.90
C TRP A 472 -17.24 -10.80 10.26
N ILE A 473 -18.27 -10.53 9.45
CA ILE A 473 -19.26 -9.48 9.72
C ILE A 473 -19.94 -9.69 11.08
N GLY A 474 -20.33 -10.93 11.39
CA GLY A 474 -20.94 -11.27 12.69
C GLY A 474 -20.04 -11.00 13.91
N MET A 475 -18.72 -10.90 13.73
CA MET A 475 -17.77 -10.55 14.79
C MET A 475 -17.52 -9.04 14.92
N LEU A 476 -17.87 -8.23 13.92
CA LEU A 476 -17.64 -6.79 13.94
C LEU A 476 -18.37 -6.07 15.08
N PRO A 477 -19.65 -6.36 15.42
CA PRO A 477 -20.31 -5.71 16.55
C PRO A 477 -19.61 -5.97 17.89
N ARG A 478 -19.13 -7.19 18.11
CA ARG A 478 -18.33 -7.53 19.29
C ARG A 478 -17.00 -6.78 19.27
N HIS A 479 -16.34 -6.72 18.12
CA HIS A 479 -15.09 -5.96 18.00
C HIS A 479 -15.31 -4.47 18.30
N LEU A 480 -16.38 -3.86 17.77
CA LEU A 480 -16.77 -2.49 18.05
C LEU A 480 -16.99 -2.26 19.56
N TRP A 481 -17.65 -3.19 20.23
CA TRP A 481 -17.83 -3.15 21.68
C TRP A 481 -16.50 -3.21 22.45
N GLU A 482 -15.59 -4.11 22.06
CA GLU A 482 -14.26 -4.24 22.67
C GLU A 482 -13.38 -2.99 22.47
N LEU A 483 -13.52 -2.33 21.31
CA LEU A 483 -12.85 -1.04 21.04
C LEU A 483 -13.43 0.07 21.94
N GLY A 484 -14.75 0.12 22.07
CA GLY A 484 -15.45 1.15 22.85
C GLY A 484 -14.97 2.56 22.48
N SER A 485 -14.59 3.35 23.49
CA SER A 485 -14.01 4.69 23.34
C SER A 485 -12.48 4.72 23.24
N LYS A 486 -11.80 3.56 23.28
CA LYS A 486 -10.31 3.51 23.33
C LYS A 486 -9.65 3.95 22.02
N SER A 487 -10.33 3.73 20.90
CA SER A 487 -9.82 4.05 19.56
C SER A 487 -10.97 4.51 18.66
N PRO A 488 -11.37 5.79 18.73
CA PRO A 488 -12.52 6.30 17.99
C PRO A 488 -12.40 6.07 16.49
N ASP A 489 -11.21 6.21 15.92
CA ASP A 489 -10.97 5.98 14.49
C ASP A 489 -11.26 4.54 14.06
N ALA A 490 -10.85 3.55 14.86
CA ALA A 490 -11.10 2.15 14.54
C ALA A 490 -12.59 1.80 14.71
N SER A 491 -13.24 2.33 15.75
CA SER A 491 -14.69 2.20 15.95
C SER A 491 -15.45 2.81 14.78
N PHE A 492 -14.98 3.95 14.28
CA PHE A 492 -15.56 4.65 13.14
C PHE A 492 -15.44 3.82 11.85
N VAL A 493 -14.27 3.24 11.57
CA VAL A 493 -14.08 2.33 10.43
C VAL A 493 -15.05 1.15 10.53
N VAL A 494 -15.18 0.50 11.69
CA VAL A 494 -16.10 -0.63 11.87
C VAL A 494 -17.56 -0.22 11.67
N LEU A 495 -17.98 0.94 12.19
CA LEU A 495 -19.32 1.47 12.01
C LEU A 495 -19.62 1.77 10.53
N GLU A 496 -18.69 2.37 9.80
CA GLU A 496 -18.88 2.64 8.38
C GLU A 496 -19.00 1.35 7.58
N VAL A 497 -18.20 0.33 7.91
CA VAL A 497 -18.31 -0.99 7.29
C VAL A 497 -19.71 -1.59 7.53
N LEU A 498 -20.18 -1.59 8.78
CA LEU A 498 -21.53 -2.08 9.13
C LEU A 498 -22.63 -1.29 8.42
N ARG A 499 -22.50 0.04 8.34
CA ARG A 499 -23.42 0.91 7.61
C ARG A 499 -23.44 0.57 6.12
N LEU A 500 -22.28 0.44 5.48
CA LEU A 500 -22.19 0.07 4.07
C LEU A 500 -22.83 -1.28 3.79
N TYR A 501 -22.71 -2.24 4.72
CA TYR A 501 -23.41 -3.52 4.64
C TYR A 501 -24.92 -3.36 4.77
N ALA A 502 -25.39 -2.60 5.75
CA ALA A 502 -26.83 -2.37 5.93
C ALA A 502 -27.47 -1.70 4.70
N VAL A 503 -26.78 -0.73 4.10
CA VAL A 503 -27.27 0.00 2.91
C VAL A 503 -27.26 -0.88 1.65
N ARG A 504 -26.26 -1.74 1.47
CA ARG A 504 -26.07 -2.51 0.23
C ARG A 504 -26.65 -3.92 0.27
N CYS A 505 -26.75 -4.52 1.44
CA CYS A 505 -27.19 -5.89 1.62
C CYS A 505 -28.62 -5.97 2.15
N SER A 506 -29.48 -4.99 1.85
CA SER A 506 -30.92 -5.00 2.17
C SER A 506 -31.73 -6.09 1.43
N SER A 507 -31.06 -7.10 0.89
CA SER A 507 -31.64 -8.31 0.31
C SER A 507 -31.63 -9.41 1.38
N ASP A 508 -32.76 -10.13 1.53
CA ASP A 508 -33.12 -11.02 2.65
C ASP A 508 -32.05 -12.01 3.12
N GLU A 509 -31.08 -12.39 2.28
CA GLU A 509 -30.09 -13.43 2.59
C GLU A 509 -29.01 -13.03 3.61
N LEU A 510 -28.79 -11.74 3.84
CA LEU A 510 -27.75 -11.23 4.75
C LEU A 510 -28.30 -10.49 5.98
N ALA A 511 -29.60 -10.17 5.99
CA ALA A 511 -30.25 -9.46 7.07
C ALA A 511 -30.27 -10.27 8.39
N SER A 512 -30.54 -11.58 8.32
CA SER A 512 -30.72 -12.41 9.51
C SER A 512 -29.51 -12.50 10.46
N PRO A 513 -28.25 -12.74 10.02
CA PRO A 513 -27.11 -12.79 10.93
C PRO A 513 -26.71 -11.41 11.47
N LEU A 514 -26.93 -10.34 10.69
CA LEU A 514 -26.59 -8.99 11.09
C LEU A 514 -27.58 -8.44 12.12
N GLU A 515 -28.88 -8.68 11.91
CA GLU A 515 -29.92 -8.39 12.92
C GLU A 515 -29.70 -9.17 14.21
N GLU A 516 -29.39 -10.47 14.12
CA GLU A 516 -29.12 -11.31 15.28
C GLU A 516 -27.87 -10.84 16.04
N GLY A 517 -26.80 -10.48 15.32
CA GLY A 517 -25.59 -9.91 15.92
C GLY A 517 -25.84 -8.56 16.61
N LEU A 518 -26.59 -7.67 15.97
CA LEU A 518 -26.97 -6.37 16.55
C LEU A 518 -27.91 -6.54 17.75
N ARG A 519 -28.87 -7.47 17.70
CA ARG A 519 -29.75 -7.80 18.84
C ARG A 519 -28.95 -8.33 20.02
N ARG A 520 -27.97 -9.21 19.79
CA ARG A 520 -27.09 -9.70 20.87
C ARG A 520 -26.23 -8.60 21.46
N ALA A 521 -25.66 -7.73 20.62
CA ALA A 521 -24.90 -6.58 21.10
C ALA A 521 -25.78 -5.63 21.93
N ALA A 522 -26.97 -5.27 21.43
CA ALA A 522 -27.93 -4.44 22.14
C ALA A 522 -28.42 -5.06 23.46
N SER A 523 -28.68 -6.37 23.47
CA SER A 523 -29.05 -7.11 24.69
C SER A 523 -27.92 -7.13 25.71
N ALA A 524 -26.67 -7.25 25.27
CA ALA A 524 -25.52 -7.18 26.16
C ALA A 524 -25.33 -5.76 26.73
N VAL A 525 -25.59 -4.72 25.93
CA VAL A 525 -25.59 -3.32 26.41
C VAL A 525 -26.64 -3.11 27.49
N GLY A 526 -27.85 -3.62 27.29
CA GLY A 526 -28.93 -3.54 28.28
C GLY A 526 -28.60 -4.25 29.60
N ALA A 527 -27.91 -5.39 29.53
CA ALA A 527 -27.51 -6.14 30.72
C ALA A 527 -26.38 -5.46 31.51
N VAL A 528 -25.42 -4.81 30.83
CA VAL A 528 -24.32 -4.09 31.48
C VAL A 528 -24.78 -2.73 32.00
N ALA A 529 -25.73 -2.05 31.35
CA ALA A 529 -26.31 -0.81 31.86
C ALA A 529 -27.25 -1.04 33.07
N ALA A 530 -27.72 -2.27 33.26
CA ALA A 530 -28.51 -2.69 34.42
C ALA A 530 -27.68 -3.19 35.61
N GLN A 531 -26.36 -3.40 35.41
CA GLN A 531 -25.37 -3.66 36.47
C GLN A 531 -24.70 -2.36 36.88
#